data_AF-A0A671TEF0-F1
#
_entry.id   AF-A0A671TEF0-F1
#
_cell.length_a   1.000
_cell.length_b   1.000
_cell.length_c   1.000
_cell.angle_alpha   90.00
_cell.angle_beta   90.00
_cell.angle_gamma   90.00
#
_symmetry.space_group_name_H-M   'P 1'
#
loop_
_entity.id
_entity.type
_entity.pdbx_description
1 polymer ?
#
loop_
_entity_poly.entity_id
_entity_poly.type
_entity_poly.pdbx_seq_one_letter_code
_entity_poly.pdbx_strand_id
1 'polypeptide(L)'
;ASHKQQAVKKSLKCKRFLQEFYSEDDSGKKVFKYGAQLVSLAHREQVALVLDLDDVAEEDPELVESVCENSKRYAGLFADAVHELLPEYRERELVAKDALDVYIEHRLMMEMMESDPADTHDSRNQYPSELMRRL
;
A
#
# COMPACT_ATOMS: atom_id res chain seq x y z
N ALA A 1 -7.62 18.21 16.59
CA ALA A 1 -8.51 17.99 15.43
C ALA A 1 -7.84 18.30 14.08
N SER A 2 -7.13 19.43 13.94
CA SER A 2 -6.56 19.89 12.65
C SER A 2 -5.53 18.92 12.00
N HIS A 3 -4.61 18.33 12.77
CA HIS A 3 -3.56 17.46 12.19
C HIS A 3 -4.05 16.13 11.58
N LYS A 4 -5.15 15.55 12.10
CA LYS A 4 -5.73 14.32 11.54
C LYS A 4 -6.40 14.58 10.18
N GLN A 5 -7.12 15.70 10.06
CA GLN A 5 -7.76 16.07 8.79
C GLN A 5 -6.73 16.39 7.70
N GLN A 6 -5.61 17.01 8.05
CA GLN A 6 -4.51 17.24 7.10
C GLN A 6 -3.88 15.92 6.61
N ALA A 7 -3.71 14.94 7.49
CA ALA A 7 -3.14 13.64 7.14
C ALA A 7 -4.07 12.85 6.20
N VAL A 8 -5.38 12.86 6.47
CA VAL A 8 -6.38 12.21 5.60
C VAL A 8 -6.43 12.89 4.22
N LYS A 9 -6.40 14.22 4.16
CA LYS A 9 -6.32 14.95 2.88
C LYS A 9 -5.07 14.60 2.09
N LYS A 10 -3.91 14.48 2.75
CA LYS A 10 -2.65 14.10 2.12
C LYS A 10 -2.65 12.65 1.60
N SER A 11 -3.20 11.72 2.37
CA SER A 11 -3.37 10.32 1.94
C SER A 11 -4.30 10.20 0.72
N LEU A 12 -5.41 10.94 0.69
CA LEU A 12 -6.30 11.00 -0.47
C LEU A 12 -5.60 11.51 -1.74
N LYS A 13 -4.77 12.55 -1.62
CA LYS A 13 -3.95 13.04 -2.74
C LYS A 13 -3.01 11.95 -3.27
N CYS A 14 -2.34 11.22 -2.37
CA CYS A 14 -1.44 10.13 -2.75
C CYS A 14 -2.17 8.99 -3.49
N LYS A 15 -3.36 8.61 -3.02
CA LYS A 15 -4.19 7.60 -3.70
C LYS A 15 -4.61 8.05 -5.10
N ARG A 16 -5.06 9.30 -5.21
CA ARG A 16 -5.47 9.88 -6.49
C ARG A 16 -4.32 9.87 -7.48
N PHE A 17 -3.12 10.27 -7.05
CA PHE A 17 -1.92 10.20 -7.87
C PHE A 17 -1.65 8.77 -8.39
N LEU A 18 -1.71 7.76 -7.50
CA LEU A 18 -1.46 6.36 -7.88
C LEU A 18 -2.48 5.82 -8.91
N GLN A 19 -3.71 6.32 -8.90
CA GLN A 19 -4.78 5.87 -9.81
C GLN A 19 -4.86 6.66 -11.11
N GLU A 20 -4.66 7.98 -11.04
CA GLU A 20 -4.90 8.89 -12.16
C GLU A 20 -3.65 9.16 -13.00
N PHE A 21 -2.44 8.92 -12.48
CA PHE A 21 -1.21 9.20 -13.21
C PHE A 21 -1.03 8.25 -14.41
N TYR A 22 -0.95 8.84 -15.61
CA TYR A 22 -0.59 8.16 -16.84
C TYR A 22 0.51 8.94 -17.55
N SER A 23 1.50 8.24 -18.08
CA SER A 23 2.47 8.81 -19.02
C SER A 23 2.04 8.46 -20.45
N GLU A 24 2.23 9.39 -21.39
CA GLU A 24 2.07 9.07 -22.81
C GLU A 24 3.35 8.43 -23.33
N ASP A 25 3.22 7.21 -23.87
CA ASP A 25 4.32 6.55 -24.56
C ASP A 25 4.58 7.21 -25.93
N ASP A 26 5.73 6.94 -26.55
CA ASP A 26 6.16 7.52 -27.85
C ASP A 26 5.18 7.20 -29.00
N SER A 27 4.25 6.27 -28.76
CA SER A 27 3.14 5.89 -29.65
C SER A 27 1.80 6.60 -29.35
N GLY A 28 1.77 7.57 -28.42
CA GLY A 28 0.56 8.28 -28.01
C GLY A 28 -0.43 7.45 -27.19
N LYS A 29 0.01 6.29 -26.65
CA LYS A 29 -0.82 5.43 -25.81
C LYS A 29 -0.65 5.84 -24.35
N LYS A 30 -1.76 5.97 -23.63
CA LYS A 30 -1.76 6.20 -22.18
C LYS A 30 -1.27 4.95 -21.46
N VAL A 31 -0.13 5.08 -20.76
CA VAL A 31 0.47 4.01 -19.98
C VAL A 31 0.40 4.39 -18.50
N PHE A 32 -0.30 3.58 -17.71
CA PHE A 32 -0.37 3.72 -16.26
C PHE A 32 0.84 3.04 -15.61
N LYS A 33 1.96 3.75 -15.53
CA LYS A 33 3.23 3.26 -14.96
C LYS A 33 3.05 2.68 -13.55
N TYR A 34 2.35 3.41 -12.68
CA TYR A 34 2.11 3.00 -11.29
C TYR A 34 0.99 1.97 -11.16
N GLY A 35 -0.04 2.04 -12.00
CA GLY A 35 -1.10 1.03 -12.04
C GLY A 35 -0.54 -0.36 -12.37
N ALA A 36 0.36 -0.47 -13.34
CA ALA A 36 1.02 -1.73 -13.67
C ALA A 36 1.85 -2.28 -12.50
N GLN A 37 2.62 -1.42 -11.80
CA GLN A 37 3.36 -1.83 -10.62
C GLN A 37 2.43 -2.28 -9.47
N LEU A 38 1.29 -1.62 -9.29
CA LEU A 38 0.29 -2.02 -8.29
C LEU A 38 -0.28 -3.41 -8.56
N VAL A 39 -0.53 -3.77 -9.82
CA VAL A 39 -0.96 -5.12 -10.20
C VAL A 39 0.14 -6.14 -9.89
N SER A 40 1.39 -5.87 -10.28
CA SER A 40 2.52 -6.76 -9.97
C SER A 40 2.79 -6.90 -8.47
N LEU A 41 2.57 -5.84 -7.68
CA LEU A 41 2.62 -5.88 -6.21
C LEU A 41 1.46 -6.72 -5.64
N ALA A 42 0.25 -6.53 -6.17
CA ALA A 42 -0.93 -7.28 -5.76
C ALA A 42 -0.82 -8.77 -6.07
N HIS A 43 -0.04 -9.16 -7.09
CA HIS A 43 0.25 -10.55 -7.47
C HIS A 43 1.54 -11.11 -6.85
N ARG A 44 2.26 -10.33 -6.02
CA ARG A 44 3.56 -10.70 -5.42
C ARG A 44 4.68 -10.97 -6.42
N GLU A 45 4.53 -10.51 -7.67
CA GLU A 45 5.59 -10.53 -8.67
C GLU A 45 6.63 -9.43 -8.39
N GLN A 46 6.18 -8.33 -7.79
CA GLN A 46 7.00 -7.20 -7.36
C GLN A 46 6.91 -7.04 -5.83
N VAL A 47 8.02 -6.64 -5.20
CA VAL A 47 8.14 -6.49 -3.73
C VAL A 47 8.31 -5.06 -3.24
N ALA A 48 8.56 -4.12 -4.14
CA ALA A 48 8.78 -2.71 -3.82
C ALA A 48 8.19 -1.82 -4.92
N LEU A 49 7.43 -0.79 -4.53
CA LEU A 49 6.96 0.26 -5.43
C LEU A 49 8.03 1.36 -5.52
N VAL A 50 8.44 1.75 -6.73
CA VAL A 50 9.35 2.88 -6.93
C VAL A 50 8.56 4.03 -7.53
N LEU A 51 8.50 5.15 -6.79
CA LEU A 51 7.88 6.40 -7.21
C LEU A 51 8.95 7.38 -7.66
N ASP A 52 8.76 7.97 -8.83
CA ASP A 52 9.59 9.06 -9.31
C ASP A 52 9.08 10.39 -8.74
N LEU A 53 9.99 11.22 -8.23
CA LEU A 53 9.60 12.53 -7.71
C LEU A 53 9.27 13.50 -8.84
N ASP A 54 9.83 13.29 -10.03
CA ASP A 54 9.51 14.11 -11.20
C ASP A 54 8.05 13.89 -11.62
N ASP A 55 7.60 12.63 -11.66
CA ASP A 55 6.19 12.27 -11.93
C ASP A 55 5.24 12.89 -10.90
N VAL A 56 5.62 12.87 -9.61
CA VAL A 56 4.81 13.50 -8.54
C VAL A 56 4.80 15.03 -8.68
N ALA A 57 5.90 15.63 -9.15
CA ALA A 57 6.01 17.07 -9.33
C ALA A 57 5.15 17.59 -10.48
N GLU A 58 4.98 16.77 -11.54
CA GLU A 58 4.10 17.10 -12.66
C GLU A 58 2.64 17.23 -12.23
N GLU A 59 2.18 16.35 -11.33
CA GLU A 59 0.80 16.36 -10.83
C GLU A 59 0.57 17.32 -9.64
N ASP A 60 1.47 17.32 -8.66
CA ASP A 60 1.37 18.16 -7.46
C ASP A 60 2.78 18.58 -6.95
N PRO A 61 3.32 19.72 -7.40
CA PRO A 61 4.64 20.18 -6.98
C PRO A 61 4.72 20.50 -5.48
N GLU A 62 3.61 20.89 -4.85
CA GLU A 62 3.54 21.15 -3.40
C GLU A 62 3.67 19.84 -2.59
N LEU A 63 3.20 18.73 -3.17
CA LEU A 63 3.37 17.40 -2.57
C LEU A 63 4.85 16.99 -2.56
N VAL A 64 5.59 17.23 -3.64
CA VAL A 64 7.03 16.89 -3.73
C VAL A 64 7.85 17.70 -2.73
N GLU A 65 7.61 19.00 -2.62
CA GLU A 65 8.28 19.84 -1.63
C GLU A 65 8.04 19.29 -0.21
N SER A 66 6.80 18.93 0.11
CA SER A 66 6.47 18.33 1.40
C SER A 66 7.10 16.95 1.62
N VAL A 67 7.24 16.14 0.57
CA VAL A 67 7.92 14.83 0.61
C VAL A 67 9.41 15.00 0.86
N CYS A 68 10.05 15.97 0.21
CA CYS A 68 11.45 16.32 0.42
C CYS A 68 11.72 16.81 1.85
N GLU A 69 10.80 17.58 2.44
CA GLU A 69 10.91 18.03 3.84
C GLU A 69 10.78 16.88 4.85
N ASN A 70 9.93 15.88 4.60
CA ASN A 70 9.69 14.77 5.53
C ASN A 70 9.42 13.43 4.82
N SER A 71 10.45 12.90 4.18
CA SER A 71 10.35 11.68 3.38
C SER A 71 9.85 10.48 4.17
N LYS A 72 10.28 10.33 5.43
CA LYS A 72 9.87 9.20 6.28
C LYS A 72 8.37 9.16 6.54
N ARG A 73 7.74 10.31 6.81
CA ARG A 73 6.30 10.38 7.06
C ARG A 73 5.52 10.10 5.78
N TYR A 74 5.95 10.69 4.66
CA TYR A 74 5.26 10.52 3.39
C TYR A 74 5.42 9.10 2.84
N ALA A 75 6.56 8.45 3.01
CA ALA A 75 6.73 7.03 2.71
C ALA A 75 5.70 6.16 3.46
N GLY A 76 5.45 6.45 4.74
CA GLY A 76 4.39 5.78 5.51
C GLY A 76 2.98 6.07 4.95
N LEU A 77 2.68 7.32 4.58
CA LEU A 77 1.39 7.69 3.99
C LEU A 77 1.15 7.01 2.64
N PHE A 78 2.19 6.92 1.80
CA PHE A 78 2.12 6.18 0.54
C PHE A 78 1.97 4.69 0.78
N ALA A 79 2.66 4.10 1.76
CA ALA A 79 2.50 2.69 2.11
C ALA A 79 1.07 2.38 2.58
N ASP A 80 0.48 3.23 3.42
CA ASP A 80 -0.92 3.09 3.86
C ASP A 80 -1.88 3.24 2.68
N ALA A 81 -1.65 4.23 1.81
CA ALA A 81 -2.46 4.44 0.60
C ALA A 81 -2.40 3.23 -0.35
N VAL A 82 -1.21 2.67 -0.59
CA VAL A 82 -1.02 1.47 -1.41
C VAL A 82 -1.71 0.28 -0.77
N HIS A 83 -1.54 0.06 0.54
CA HIS A 83 -2.16 -1.07 1.24
C HIS A 83 -3.70 -1.04 1.14
N GLU A 84 -4.31 0.13 1.21
CA GLU A 84 -5.76 0.28 1.01
C GLU A 84 -6.20 0.05 -0.45
N LEU A 85 -5.32 0.28 -1.43
CA LEU A 85 -5.60 0.10 -2.86
C LEU A 85 -5.34 -1.32 -3.36
N LEU A 86 -4.37 -2.05 -2.80
CA LEU A 86 -4.00 -3.41 -3.20
C LEU A 86 -5.17 -4.40 -3.41
N PRO A 87 -6.25 -4.39 -2.59
CA PRO A 87 -7.38 -5.30 -2.79
C PRO A 87 -8.10 -5.09 -4.13
N GLU A 88 -8.16 -3.84 -4.62
CA GLU A 88 -8.85 -3.49 -5.88
C GLU A 88 -8.10 -3.99 -7.12
N TYR A 89 -6.78 -4.15 -7.02
CA TYR A 89 -5.89 -4.57 -8.12
C TYR A 89 -5.59 -6.07 -8.12
N ARG A 90 -6.19 -6.85 -7.19
CA ARG A 90 -6.00 -8.30 -7.11
C ARG A 90 -6.85 -9.01 -8.15
N GLU A 91 -6.36 -9.06 -9.40
CA GLU A 91 -7.07 -9.68 -10.52
C GLU A 91 -7.11 -11.22 -10.48
N ARG A 92 -6.19 -11.85 -9.73
CA ARG A 92 -6.02 -13.31 -9.67
C ARG A 92 -5.72 -13.75 -8.24
N GLU A 93 -6.06 -15.01 -7.95
CA GLU A 93 -5.69 -15.65 -6.70
C GLU A 93 -4.16 -15.85 -6.65
N LEU A 94 -3.55 -15.54 -5.50
CA LEU A 94 -2.11 -15.60 -5.32
C LEU A 94 -1.62 -17.05 -5.41
N VAL A 95 -0.89 -17.38 -6.49
CA VAL A 95 -0.31 -18.72 -6.69
C VAL A 95 0.99 -18.90 -5.89
N ALA A 96 1.74 -17.81 -5.67
CA ALA A 96 3.00 -17.81 -4.92
C ALA A 96 2.79 -17.19 -3.54
N LYS A 97 2.66 -18.03 -2.50
CA LYS A 97 2.74 -17.59 -1.11
C LYS A 97 4.21 -17.51 -0.70
N ASP A 98 4.68 -16.35 -0.24
CA ASP A 98 5.99 -16.25 0.42
C ASP A 98 5.99 -17.20 1.63
N ALA A 99 7.14 -17.79 1.97
CA ALA A 99 7.28 -18.62 3.17
C ALA A 99 6.86 -17.84 4.44
N LEU A 100 7.05 -16.51 4.44
CA LEU A 100 6.54 -15.63 5.49
C LEU A 100 5.02 -15.52 5.49
N ASP A 101 4.36 -15.47 4.33
CA ASP A 101 2.91 -15.42 4.23
C ASP A 101 2.28 -16.73 4.75
N VAL A 102 2.86 -17.88 4.36
CA VAL A 102 2.46 -19.20 4.87
C VAL A 102 2.64 -19.30 6.38
N TYR A 103 3.75 -18.78 6.92
CA TYR A 103 3.99 -18.75 8.36
C TYR A 103 2.95 -17.89 9.10
N ILE A 104 2.61 -16.72 8.55
CA ILE A 104 1.58 -15.84 9.12
C ILE A 104 0.21 -16.53 9.10
N GLU A 105 -0.17 -17.14 7.97
CA GLU A 105 -1.43 -17.90 7.86
C GLU A 105 -1.51 -19.05 8.88
N HIS A 106 -0.46 -19.87 8.97
CA HIS A 106 -0.40 -20.98 9.92
C HIS A 106 -0.52 -20.49 11.37
N ARG A 107 0.09 -19.34 11.69
CA ARG A 107 0.06 -18.78 13.04
C ARG A 107 -1.33 -18.24 13.40
N LEU A 108 -1.98 -17.52 12.48
CA LEU A 108 -3.37 -17.09 12.65
C LEU A 108 -4.33 -18.28 12.82
N MET A 109 -4.14 -19.36 12.07
CA MET A 109 -4.96 -20.58 12.21
C MET A 109 -4.78 -21.24 13.59
N MET A 110 -3.55 -21.27 14.13
CA MET A 110 -3.32 -21.80 15.48
C MET A 110 -3.96 -20.91 16.55
N GLU A 111 -3.90 -19.58 16.43
CA GLU A 111 -4.55 -18.66 17.38
C GLU A 111 -6.08 -18.74 17.34
N MET A 112 -6.69 -18.93 16.17
CA MET A 112 -8.13 -19.18 16.08
C MET A 112 -8.53 -20.53 16.70
N MET A 113 -7.62 -21.50 16.75
CA MET A 113 -7.81 -22.78 17.45
C MET A 113 -7.56 -22.67 18.97
N GLU A 114 -6.63 -21.82 19.40
CA GLU A 114 -6.27 -21.60 20.82
C GLU A 114 -7.14 -20.54 21.52
N SER A 115 -7.88 -19.72 20.75
CA SER A 115 -8.79 -18.72 21.30
C SER A 115 -10.00 -19.40 21.95
N ASP A 116 -10.04 -19.36 23.28
CA ASP A 116 -11.21 -19.70 24.06
C ASP A 116 -12.33 -18.68 23.72
N PRO A 117 -13.59 -19.10 23.43
CA PRO A 117 -14.68 -18.18 23.09
C PRO A 117 -15.02 -17.12 24.17
N ALA A 118 -14.38 -17.21 25.35
CA ALA A 118 -14.48 -16.24 26.43
C ALA A 118 -13.42 -15.12 26.40
N ASP A 119 -12.36 -15.23 25.58
CA ASP A 119 -11.32 -14.20 25.50
C ASP A 119 -11.69 -13.11 24.48
N THR A 120 -11.58 -11.85 24.90
CA THR A 120 -12.09 -10.66 24.17
C THR A 120 -10.94 -9.76 23.67
N HIS A 121 -9.73 -10.31 23.55
CA HIS A 121 -8.60 -9.58 22.99
C HIS A 121 -8.65 -9.58 21.46
N ASP A 122 -8.61 -8.40 20.83
CA ASP A 122 -8.53 -8.27 19.38
C ASP A 122 -7.13 -8.75 18.91
N SER A 123 -7.07 -9.95 18.31
CA SER A 123 -5.85 -10.61 17.84
C SER A 123 -5.02 -9.73 16.91
N ARG A 124 -5.64 -8.74 16.25
CA ARG A 124 -4.96 -7.75 15.38
C ARG A 124 -4.03 -6.81 16.12
N ASN A 125 -4.18 -6.66 17.44
CA ASN A 125 -3.42 -5.72 18.25
C ASN A 125 -2.14 -6.33 18.85
N GLN A 126 -1.95 -7.65 18.73
CA GLN A 126 -0.81 -8.37 19.30
C GLN A 126 0.40 -8.43 18.34
N TYR A 127 0.21 -7.98 17.10
CA TYR A 127 1.21 -8.05 16.04
C TYR A 127 1.70 -6.67 15.60
N PRO A 128 3.01 -6.54 15.30
CA PRO A 128 3.53 -5.36 14.62
C PRO A 128 2.74 -5.11 13.34
N SER A 129 2.25 -3.88 13.16
CA SER A 129 1.47 -3.49 11.97
C SER A 129 2.21 -3.76 10.66
N GLU A 130 3.54 -3.73 10.68
CA GLU A 130 4.42 -4.08 9.56
C GLU A 130 4.22 -5.52 9.04
N LEU A 131 3.87 -6.47 9.92
CA LEU A 131 3.55 -7.85 9.53
C LEU A 131 2.13 -7.95 8.97
N MET A 132 1.17 -7.25 9.57
CA MET A 132 -0.22 -7.25 9.12
C MET A 132 -0.41 -6.57 7.76
N ARG A 133 0.45 -5.59 7.42
CA ARG A 133 0.48 -4.94 6.10
C ARG A 133 0.83 -5.89 4.95
N ARG A 134 1.37 -7.08 5.26
CA ARG A 134 1.68 -8.13 4.29
C ARG A 134 0.53 -9.10 4.04
N LEU A 135 -0.63 -8.99 4.67
CA LEU A 135 -1.82 -9.79 4.34
C LEU A 135 -2.75 -8.99 3.40
#